data_AF-A0A6L9Z022-F1
#
_entry.id   AF-A0A6L9Z022-F1
#
_cell.length_a   1.000
_cell.length_b   1.000
_cell.length_c   1.000
_cell.angle_alpha   90.00
_cell.angle_beta   90.00
_cell.angle_gamma   90.00
#
_symmetry.space_group_name_H-M   'P 1'
#
loop_
_entity.id
_entity.type
_entity.pdbx_description
1 polymer ?
#
loop_
_entity_poly.entity_id
_entity_poly.type
_entity_poly.pdbx_seq_one_letter_code
_entity_poly.pdbx_strand_id
1 'polypeptide(L)'
;MSLSEGLSVDGKSLKNTVSDYDKAQQNFMSLVSVFSQKRGKVVAVQEMVYKKVSEITVVRNLLESLDLKGYVFTIEALHCQKKLWLPS
;
A
#
# COMPACT_ATOMS: atom_id res chain seq x y z
N MET A 1 7.32 23.92 -16.90
CA MET A 1 6.57 23.10 -15.93
C MET A 1 7.54 22.69 -14.83
N SER A 2 7.36 23.17 -13.60
CA SER A 2 8.11 22.58 -12.48
C SER A 2 7.65 21.12 -12.32
N LEU A 3 8.58 20.18 -12.21
CA LEU A 3 8.25 18.78 -11.91
C LEU A 3 7.39 18.74 -10.63
N SER A 4 6.15 18.28 -10.76
CA SER A 4 5.29 17.97 -9.62
C SER A 4 6.02 16.98 -8.70
N GLU A 5 5.95 17.21 -7.40
CA GLU A 5 6.57 16.30 -6.43
C GLU A 5 6.00 14.88 -6.60
N GLY A 6 6.89 13.91 -6.82
CA GLY A 6 6.54 12.50 -6.98
C GLY A 6 6.45 11.80 -5.63
N LEU A 7 5.36 11.05 -5.43
CA LEU A 7 5.11 10.26 -4.23
C LEU A 7 5.05 8.78 -4.60
N SER A 8 5.83 7.95 -3.91
CA SER A 8 5.82 6.51 -4.10
C SER A 8 5.06 5.82 -2.98
N VAL A 9 4.20 4.87 -3.33
CA VAL A 9 3.42 4.07 -2.37
C VAL A 9 3.86 2.62 -2.46
N ASP A 10 4.28 2.07 -1.32
CA ASP A 10 4.85 0.73 -1.20
C ASP A 10 4.31 -0.01 0.03
N GLY A 11 4.07 -1.31 -0.13
CA GLY A 11 3.60 -2.23 0.90
C GLY A 11 4.72 -3.19 1.31
N LYS A 12 5.02 -3.28 2.62
CA LYS A 12 6.03 -4.19 3.15
C LYS A 12 5.47 -5.06 4.27
N SER A 13 5.56 -6.37 4.10
CA SER A 13 5.06 -7.36 5.09
C SER A 13 6.10 -7.67 6.16
N LEU A 14 5.66 -7.66 7.42
CA LEU A 14 6.44 -8.00 8.59
C LEU A 14 6.36 -9.52 8.85
N LYS A 15 7.24 -10.29 8.20
CA LYS A 15 7.21 -11.77 8.26
C LYS A 15 7.38 -12.38 9.66
N ASN A 16 7.91 -11.64 10.63
CA ASN A 16 8.03 -12.11 12.01
C ASN A 16 6.75 -11.92 12.84
N THR A 17 5.68 -11.37 12.25
CA THR A 17 4.33 -11.31 12.86
C THR A 17 3.45 -12.50 12.46
N VAL A 18 4.03 -13.46 11.73
CA VAL A 18 3.31 -14.65 11.27
C VAL A 18 2.88 -15.48 12.47
N SER A 19 1.57 -15.64 12.63
CA SER A 19 0.95 -16.68 13.45
C SER A 19 0.45 -17.79 12.51
N ASP A 20 0.45 -19.04 13.00
CA ASP A 20 0.08 -20.24 12.22
C ASP A 20 0.94 -20.43 10.94
N TYR A 21 2.27 -20.35 11.08
CA TYR A 21 3.23 -20.44 9.96
C TYR A 21 3.13 -21.75 9.16
N ASP A 22 2.67 -22.81 9.83
CA ASP A 22 2.49 -24.17 9.33
C ASP A 22 1.14 -24.36 8.60
N LYS A 23 0.23 -23.38 8.67
CA LYS A 23 -1.07 -23.43 7.99
C LYS A 23 -1.00 -22.67 6.66
N ALA A 24 -1.77 -23.16 5.67
CA ALA A 24 -1.89 -22.52 4.36
C ALA A 24 -2.41 -21.07 4.41
N GLN A 25 -2.99 -20.66 5.54
CA GLN A 25 -3.47 -19.30 5.74
C GLN A 25 -2.84 -18.60 6.93
N GLN A 26 -1.58 -18.22 6.75
CA GLN A 26 -0.82 -17.42 7.70
C GLN A 26 -1.49 -16.07 7.96
N ASN A 27 -1.43 -15.59 9.20
CA ASN A 27 -1.84 -14.23 9.55
C ASN A 27 -0.60 -13.37 9.78
N PHE A 28 -0.44 -12.28 9.04
CA PHE A 28 0.71 -11.37 9.13
C PHE A 28 0.26 -9.91 9.06
N MET A 29 1.14 -9.01 9.50
CA MET A 29 0.97 -7.57 9.37
C MET A 29 1.82 -7.03 8.23
N SER A 30 1.30 -6.04 7.52
CA SER A 30 2.03 -5.23 6.55
C SER A 30 1.95 -3.76 6.93
N LEU A 31 2.92 -2.98 6.46
CA LEU A 31 2.90 -1.53 6.50
C LEU A 31 2.82 -1.02 5.06
N VAL A 32 1.90 -0.09 4.81
CA VAL A 32 1.80 0.67 3.57
C VAL A 32 2.35 2.06 3.83
N SER A 33 3.30 2.52 3.02
CA SER A 33 3.98 3.80 3.23
C SER A 33 3.91 4.70 2.00
N VAL A 34 3.88 6.02 2.22
CA VAL A 34 4.03 7.04 1.18
C VAL A 34 5.38 7.71 1.35
N PHE A 35 6.22 7.64 0.33
CA PHE A 35 7.55 8.22 0.30
C PHE A 35 7.60 9.41 -0.64
N SER A 36 8.06 10.56 -0.14
CA SER A 36 8.33 11.72 -0.99
C SER A 36 9.71 11.63 -1.60
N GLN A 37 9.77 11.54 -2.94
CA GLN A 37 11.03 11.46 -3.67
C GLN A 37 11.83 12.76 -3.55
N LYS A 38 11.14 13.90 -3.57
CA LYS A 38 11.79 15.21 -3.44
C LYS A 38 12.36 15.44 -2.04
N ARG A 39 11.66 14.99 -1.00
CA ARG A 39 12.05 15.20 0.41
C ARG A 39 12.90 14.07 0.97
N GLY A 40 13.04 12.95 0.26
CA GLY A 40 13.81 11.79 0.69
C GLY A 40 13.29 11.13 1.95
N LYS A 41 11.99 11.23 2.25
CA LYS A 41 11.41 10.70 3.50
C LYS A 41 10.00 10.16 3.35
N VAL A 42 9.64 9.25 4.24
CA VAL A 42 8.28 8.77 4.44
C VAL A 42 7.43 9.91 5.02
N VAL A 43 6.29 10.18 4.39
CA VAL A 43 5.34 11.23 4.81
C VAL A 43 4.09 10.66 5.45
N ALA A 44 3.79 9.38 5.22
CA ALA A 44 2.66 8.68 5.82
C ALA A 44 2.91 7.17 5.87
N VAL A 45 2.36 6.50 6.88
CA VAL A 45 2.35 5.04 7.03
C VAL A 45 1.00 4.60 7.59
N GLN A 46 0.51 3.46 7.12
CA GLN A 46 -0.66 2.79 7.69
C GLN A 46 -0.42 1.30 7.81
N GLU A 47 -0.85 0.72 8.93
CA GLU A 47 -0.82 -0.72 9.15
C GLU A 47 -1.95 -1.45 8.42
N MET A 48 -1.68 -2.69 8.03
CA MET A 48 -2.61 -3.60 7.40
C MET A 48 -2.48 -4.97 8.08
N VAL A 49 -3.58 -5.47 8.62
CA VAL A 49 -3.64 -6.85 9.13
C VAL A 49 -4.22 -7.75 8.04
N TYR A 50 -3.49 -8.82 7.71
CA TYR A 50 -3.91 -9.80 6.70
C TYR A 50 -5.29 -10.39 7.03
N LYS A 51 -6.08 -10.66 5.99
CA LYS A 51 -7.51 -11.10 6.03
C LYS A 51 -8.53 -10.10 6.58
N LYS A 52 -8.14 -8.99 7.22
CA LYS A 52 -9.11 -7.97 7.69
C LYS A 52 -9.44 -6.94 6.60
N VAL A 53 -8.43 -6.50 5.87
CA VAL A 53 -8.55 -5.43 4.88
C VAL A 53 -7.62 -5.71 3.70
N SER A 54 -8.03 -5.30 2.50
CA SER A 54 -7.18 -5.42 1.32
C SER A 54 -6.17 -4.27 1.25
N GLU A 55 -4.98 -4.53 0.73
CA GLU A 55 -3.92 -3.52 0.62
C GLU A 55 -4.35 -2.30 -0.20
N ILE A 56 -5.13 -2.51 -1.27
CA ILE A 56 -5.67 -1.41 -2.08
C ILE A 56 -6.66 -0.52 -1.29
N THR A 57 -7.43 -1.10 -0.37
CA THR A 57 -8.29 -0.31 0.53
C THR A 57 -7.44 0.56 1.46
N VAL A 58 -6.36 0.01 2.01
CA VAL A 58 -5.43 0.76 2.87
C VAL A 58 -4.77 1.90 2.10
N VAL A 59 -4.28 1.65 0.88
CA VAL A 59 -3.73 2.70 0.01
C VAL A 59 -4.74 3.81 -0.25
N ARG A 60 -6.00 3.47 -0.58
CA ARG A 60 -7.05 4.48 -0.82
C ARG A 60 -7.30 5.34 0.42
N ASN A 61 -7.49 4.70 1.57
CA ASN A 61 -7.72 5.42 2.84
C ASN A 61 -6.53 6.33 3.18
N LEU A 62 -5.30 5.84 2.97
CA LEU A 62 -4.09 6.60 3.22
C LEU A 62 -4.01 7.83 2.31
N LEU A 63 -4.28 7.67 1.00
CA LEU A 63 -4.29 8.78 0.04
C LEU A 63 -5.40 9.81 0.34
N GLU A 64 -6.60 9.34 0.68
CA GLU A 64 -7.71 10.21 1.09
C GLU A 64 -7.37 11.01 2.36
N SER A 65 -6.71 10.38 3.33
CA SER A 65 -6.31 11.06 4.58
C SER A 65 -5.27 12.16 4.37
N LEU A 66 -4.50 12.09 3.29
CA LEU A 66 -3.46 13.07 2.98
C LEU A 66 -3.99 14.31 2.24
N ASP A 67 -5.18 14.22 1.60
CA ASP A 67 -5.84 15.30 0.84
C ASP A 67 -4.87 16.11 -0.07
N LEU A 68 -4.01 15.40 -0.79
CA LEU A 68 -2.97 16.01 -1.63
C LEU A 68 -3.45 16.26 -3.06
N LYS A 69 -3.22 17.47 -3.57
CA LYS A 69 -3.54 17.86 -4.96
C LYS A 69 -2.28 18.28 -5.71
N GLY A 70 -2.21 17.96 -7.01
CA GLY A 70 -1.07 18.32 -7.86
C GLY A 70 0.17 17.44 -7.70
N TYR A 71 0.03 16.29 -7.03
CA TYR A 71 1.08 15.29 -6.87
C TYR A 71 0.91 14.15 -7.87
N VAL A 72 2.03 13.53 -8.26
CA VAL A 72 2.03 12.30 -9.08
C VAL A 72 2.37 11.13 -8.18
N PHE A 73 1.49 10.12 -8.18
CA PHE A 73 1.68 8.91 -7.38
C PHE A 73 2.18 7.76 -8.24
N THR A 74 3.21 7.06 -7.76
CA THR A 74 3.65 5.77 -8.28
C THR A 74 3.35 4.69 -7.26
N ILE A 75 2.62 3.65 -7.62
CA ILE A 75 2.13 2.62 -6.69
C ILE A 75 2.60 1.25 -7.20
N GLU A 76 3.21 0.41 -6.36
CA GLU A 76 3.67 -0.92 -6.79
C GLU A 76 2.53 -1.83 -7.27
N ALA A 77 2.82 -2.73 -8.23
CA ALA A 77 1.83 -3.54 -8.95
C ALA A 77 1.07 -4.56 -8.09
N LEU A 78 1.59 -4.93 -6.91
CA LEU A 78 0.88 -5.81 -5.97
C LEU A 78 -0.41 -5.15 -5.42
N HIS A 79 -0.47 -3.82 -5.44
CA HIS A 79 -1.65 -3.04 -5.09
C HIS A 79 -2.77 -3.12 -6.16
N CYS A 80 -2.47 -3.59 -7.37
CA CYS A 80 -3.43 -3.66 -8.48
C CYS A 80 -4.15 -5.00 -8.47
N GLN A 81 -5.39 -5.04 -7.98
CA GLN A 81 -6.25 -6.21 -8.16
C GLN A 81 -6.55 -6.43 -9.65
N LYS A 82 -6.01 -7.52 -10.19
CA LYS A 82 -6.44 -8.03 -11.50
C LYS A 82 -7.84 -8.62 -11.33
N LYS A 83 -8.86 -7.94 -11.85
CA LYS A 83 -10.18 -8.58 -12.02
C LYS A 83 -10.00 -9.74 -12.98
N LEU A 84 -10.20 -10.96 -12.50
CA LEU A 84 -10.38 -12.11 -13.37
C LEU A 84 -11.68 -11.89 -14.13
N TRP A 85 -11.59 -11.82 -15.45
CA TRP A 85 -12.77 -11.87 -16.30
C TRP A 85 -13.39 -13.28 -16.13
N LEU A 86 -14.63 -13.33 -15.67
CA LEU A 86 -15.42 -14.55 -15.66
C LEU A 86 -16.40 -14.46 -16.84
N PRO A 87 -16.40 -15.41 -17.79
CA PRO A 87 -17.41 -15.47 -18.83
C PRO A 87 -18.79 -15.62 -18.19
N SER A 88 -19.76 -14.85 -18.71
CA SER A 88 -21.19 -14.97 -18.42
C SER A 88 -21.78 -16.28 -18.91
#